data_AF-A0A9E8MGS9-F1
#
_entry.id   AF-A0A9E8MGS9-F1
#
_cell.length_a   1.000
_cell.length_b   1.000
_cell.length_c   1.000
_cell.angle_alpha   90.00
_cell.angle_beta   90.00
_cell.angle_gamma   90.00
#
_symmetry.space_group_name_H-M   'P 1'
#
loop_
_entity.id
_entity.type
_entity.pdbx_description
1 polymer ?
#
loop_
_entity_poly.entity_id
_entity_poly.type
_entity_poly.pdbx_seq_one_letter_code
_entity_poly.pdbx_strand_id
1 'polypeptide(L)'
;MAEATGASSVNPNAEVVRGQVFEVGPRYTNLAYIGEGAYGMVVSAYDTVTKTKVAIKKISPFEHQTYCQRTLREIKILTRFKHENIIDIRDILRAVRIDQMRDVYIVQCLMETDLYKLLKTQRLSNDHICYFLYQILRGLKYIHSANVLHRDLKPSNLLLNTTCDLKICDFGLARVADPDHDHTGFLTEYVATRWYRAPEIMLNSKGYTKSIDIWSVGCILAEMLANRPIFPGKHYLDQLNHILGVLGSPSQEDLDCIINEKARSYLQSLPYKPKVPWVKLYPNADPKALDLLDKMLTFNPHKRIGVEDALAHPYLEQYYDPADEPIAETPFRFDTELDDLPKDDLKRLIFEETYLFKQRHHIEPNGANSKS
;
A
#
# COMPACT_ATOMS: atom_id res chain seq x y z
N MET A 1 5.90 9.53 56.81
CA MET A 1 6.29 9.15 55.44
C MET A 1 5.02 8.85 54.69
N ALA A 2 4.56 9.79 53.86
CA ALA A 2 3.36 9.62 53.05
C ALA A 2 3.80 9.17 51.65
N GLU A 3 3.33 8.01 51.22
CA GLU A 3 3.48 7.52 49.85
C GLU A 3 2.66 8.42 48.92
N ALA A 4 3.36 9.14 48.05
CA ALA A 4 2.76 9.86 46.95
C ALA A 4 2.39 8.84 45.86
N THR A 5 1.11 8.49 45.80
CA THR A 5 0.52 7.79 44.66
C THR A 5 0.56 8.71 43.45
N GLY A 6 1.44 8.40 42.50
CA GLY A 6 1.51 9.09 41.21
C GLY A 6 0.26 8.81 40.39
N ALA A 7 -0.76 9.66 40.54
CA ALA A 7 -1.89 9.71 39.63
C ALA A 7 -1.37 10.18 38.27
N SER A 8 -1.19 9.22 37.35
CA SER A 8 -1.10 9.48 35.92
C SER A 8 -2.31 10.34 35.52
N SER A 9 -2.08 11.61 35.21
CA SER A 9 -3.10 12.54 34.71
C SER A 9 -3.62 12.04 33.36
N VAL A 10 -4.63 11.18 33.38
CA VAL A 10 -5.32 10.77 32.16
C VAL A 10 -5.95 12.02 31.57
N ASN A 11 -5.59 12.36 30.33
CA ASN A 11 -6.18 13.48 29.62
C ASN A 11 -7.72 13.36 29.69
N PRO A 12 -8.45 14.36 30.22
CA PRO A 12 -9.89 14.25 30.45
C PRO A 12 -10.71 14.02 29.16
N ASN A 13 -10.10 14.25 27.99
CA ASN A 13 -10.70 13.99 26.68
C ASN A 13 -10.20 12.70 26.02
N ALA A 14 -9.54 11.81 26.77
CA ALA A 14 -9.13 10.51 26.25
C ALA A 14 -10.32 9.54 26.23
N GLU A 15 -10.51 8.85 25.11
CA GLU A 15 -11.51 7.79 24.97
C GLU A 15 -10.82 6.42 24.95
N VAL A 16 -11.52 5.36 25.38
CA VAL A 16 -10.98 3.98 25.37
C VAL A 16 -11.77 3.13 24.38
N VAL A 17 -11.08 2.54 23.41
CA VAL A 17 -11.67 1.64 22.41
C VAL A 17 -10.99 0.29 22.50
N ARG A 18 -11.76 -0.77 22.80
CA ARG A 18 -11.26 -2.16 22.95
C ARG A 18 -10.02 -2.26 23.86
N GLY A 19 -10.00 -1.50 24.95
CA GLY A 19 -8.90 -1.52 25.94
C GLY A 19 -7.67 -0.68 25.57
N GLN A 20 -7.67 0.01 24.43
CA GLN A 20 -6.61 0.96 24.07
C GLN A 20 -7.08 2.41 24.27
N VAL A 21 -6.21 3.23 24.88
CA VAL A 21 -6.45 4.66 25.12
C VAL A 21 -6.20 5.45 23.84
N PHE A 22 -7.10 6.38 23.48
CA PHE A 22 -6.97 7.31 22.37
C PHE A 22 -7.01 8.75 22.89
N GLU A 23 -5.88 9.45 22.80
CA GLU A 23 -5.71 10.83 23.26
C GLU A 23 -5.90 11.83 22.11
N VAL A 24 -7.10 11.84 21.52
CA VAL A 24 -7.39 12.60 20.28
C VAL A 24 -8.41 13.73 20.46
N GLY A 25 -9.03 13.82 21.63
CA GLY A 25 -9.92 14.92 21.99
C GLY A 25 -9.16 16.22 22.32
N PRO A 26 -9.86 17.37 22.36
CA PRO A 26 -11.31 17.52 22.22
C PRO A 26 -11.80 17.58 20.77
N ARG A 27 -10.89 17.60 19.78
CA ARG A 27 -11.27 17.77 18.37
C ARG A 27 -11.97 16.53 17.81
N TYR A 28 -11.39 15.35 18.03
CA TYR A 28 -11.93 14.09 17.52
C TYR A 28 -12.63 13.35 18.65
N THR A 29 -13.90 13.01 18.45
CA THR A 29 -14.77 12.45 19.49
C THR A 29 -15.63 11.31 18.94
N ASN A 30 -16.34 10.59 19.80
CA ASN A 30 -17.27 9.52 19.44
C ASN A 30 -16.56 8.39 18.68
N LEU A 31 -15.50 7.84 19.28
CA LEU A 31 -14.66 6.85 18.61
C LEU A 31 -15.38 5.51 18.42
N ALA A 32 -15.30 4.94 17.23
CA ALA A 32 -15.81 3.60 16.95
C ALA A 32 -14.80 2.75 16.17
N TYR A 33 -14.55 1.53 16.65
CA TYR A 33 -13.57 0.61 16.07
C TYR A 33 -13.88 0.26 14.60
N ILE A 34 -12.85 0.30 13.74
CA ILE A 34 -12.92 -0.15 12.34
C ILE A 34 -12.12 -1.44 12.15
N GLY A 35 -10.87 -1.46 12.63
CA GLY A 35 -9.94 -2.54 12.36
C GLY A 35 -8.63 -2.39 13.10
N GLU A 36 -7.78 -3.40 12.98
CA GLU A 36 -6.45 -3.43 13.57
C GLU A 36 -5.48 -4.03 12.55
N GLY A 37 -4.36 -3.34 12.34
CA GLY A 37 -3.26 -3.77 11.48
C GLY A 37 -2.09 -4.27 12.30
N ALA A 38 -0.98 -4.62 11.63
CA ALA A 38 0.19 -5.21 12.28
C ALA A 38 0.87 -4.31 13.35
N TYR A 39 0.63 -3.00 13.36
CA TYR A 39 1.29 -2.06 14.28
C TYR A 39 0.38 -0.92 14.75
N GLY A 40 -0.95 -1.07 14.65
CA GLY A 40 -1.87 -0.02 15.07
C GLY A 40 -3.37 -0.33 14.93
N MET A 41 -4.17 0.37 15.72
CA MET A 41 -5.64 0.31 15.70
C MET A 41 -6.21 1.47 14.89
N VAL A 42 -7.24 1.20 14.09
CA VAL A 42 -7.97 2.21 13.32
C VAL A 42 -9.39 2.35 13.87
N VAL A 43 -9.78 3.60 14.14
CA VAL A 43 -11.12 3.98 14.59
C VAL A 43 -11.72 5.03 13.66
N SER A 44 -13.04 5.06 13.54
CA SER A 44 -13.74 6.23 13.04
C SER A 44 -13.90 7.24 14.18
N ALA A 45 -13.90 8.52 13.85
CA ALA A 45 -14.13 9.60 14.80
C ALA A 45 -14.95 10.72 14.14
N TYR A 46 -15.65 11.51 14.95
CA TYR A 46 -16.28 12.76 14.52
C TYR A 46 -15.32 13.93 14.74
N ASP A 47 -14.94 14.62 13.66
CA ASP A 47 -14.16 15.86 13.72
C ASP A 47 -15.09 17.03 14.04
N THR A 48 -14.98 17.57 15.25
CA THR A 48 -15.83 18.67 15.74
C THR A 48 -15.57 19.99 15.02
N VAL A 49 -14.44 20.15 14.32
CA VAL A 49 -14.10 21.35 13.55
C VAL A 49 -14.76 21.30 12.17
N THR A 50 -14.50 20.23 11.40
CA THR A 50 -15.03 20.09 10.03
C THR A 50 -16.46 19.55 9.98
N LYS A 51 -16.98 19.05 11.11
CA LYS A 51 -18.30 18.40 11.22
C LYS A 51 -18.45 17.15 10.34
N THR A 52 -17.34 16.50 10.02
CA THR A 52 -17.30 15.27 9.21
C THR A 52 -16.73 14.09 9.99
N LYS A 53 -17.03 12.86 9.54
CA LYS A 53 -16.37 11.67 10.07
C LYS A 53 -15.01 11.47 9.39
N VAL A 54 -14.04 11.00 10.17
CA VAL A 54 -12.67 10.70 9.74
C VAL A 54 -12.25 9.32 10.24
N ALA A 55 -11.21 8.75 9.64
CA ALA A 55 -10.50 7.60 10.19
C ALA A 55 -9.27 8.08 10.97
N ILE A 56 -8.98 7.47 12.11
CA ILE A 56 -7.81 7.76 12.93
C ILE A 56 -7.06 6.44 13.17
N LYS A 57 -5.84 6.37 12.64
CA LYS A 57 -4.90 5.26 12.83
C LYS A 57 -3.96 5.59 13.98
N LYS A 58 -4.10 4.91 15.11
CA LYS A 58 -3.17 4.96 16.24
C LYS A 58 -2.00 4.01 15.98
N ILE A 59 -0.77 4.52 16.09
CA ILE A 59 0.48 3.77 15.87
C ILE A 59 1.38 3.94 17.10
N SER A 60 1.93 2.83 17.60
CA SER A 60 2.84 2.79 18.75
C SER A 60 4.20 2.18 18.34
N PRO A 61 5.02 2.86 17.52
CA PRO A 61 6.09 2.21 16.77
C PRO A 61 7.42 2.14 17.54
N PHE A 62 7.58 2.93 18.62
CA PHE A 62 8.89 3.29 19.17
C PHE A 62 9.64 2.18 19.92
N GLU A 63 9.03 1.00 20.07
CA GLU A 63 9.68 -0.19 20.62
C GLU A 63 10.50 -0.96 19.58
N HIS A 64 10.21 -0.80 18.28
CA HIS A 64 10.84 -1.56 17.20
C HIS A 64 11.33 -0.67 16.07
N GLN A 65 12.62 -0.80 15.71
CA GLN A 65 13.25 -0.04 14.61
C GLN A 65 12.46 -0.18 13.30
N THR A 66 12.05 -1.41 12.95
CA THR A 66 11.29 -1.70 11.73
C THR A 66 9.94 -0.97 11.69
N TYR A 67 9.26 -0.81 12.84
CA TYR A 67 7.99 -0.09 12.92
C TYR A 67 8.20 1.42 12.82
N CYS A 68 9.27 1.96 13.42
CA CYS A 68 9.66 3.36 13.23
C CYS A 68 9.95 3.66 11.76
N GLN A 69 10.71 2.81 11.07
CA GLN A 69 11.02 2.97 9.65
C GLN A 69 9.75 2.97 8.79
N ARG A 70 8.82 2.03 9.02
CA ARG A 70 7.53 1.97 8.31
C ARG A 70 6.69 3.23 8.54
N THR A 71 6.59 3.66 9.80
CA THR A 71 5.83 4.86 10.19
C THR A 71 6.39 6.11 9.53
N LEU A 72 7.72 6.30 9.59
CA LEU A 72 8.38 7.45 8.99
C LEU A 72 8.18 7.48 7.47
N ARG A 73 8.31 6.34 6.78
CA ARG A 73 8.08 6.26 5.33
C ARG A 73 6.64 6.59 4.96
N GLU A 74 5.67 6.00 5.66
CA GLU A 74 4.25 6.26 5.43
C GLU A 74 3.94 7.76 5.57
N ILE A 75 4.44 8.41 6.64
CA ILE A 75 4.25 9.85 6.84
C ILE A 75 4.92 10.64 5.71
N LYS A 76 6.24 10.46 5.46
CA LYS A 76 6.97 11.28 4.47
C LYS A 76 6.39 11.15 3.05
N ILE A 77 5.93 9.96 2.66
CA ILE A 77 5.33 9.73 1.35
C ILE A 77 3.94 10.40 1.27
N LEU A 78 3.05 10.11 2.22
CA LEU A 78 1.68 10.58 2.16
C LEU A 78 1.55 12.10 2.39
N THR A 79 2.48 12.74 3.07
CA THR A 79 2.51 14.22 3.18
C THR A 79 2.92 14.91 1.87
N ARG A 80 3.56 14.19 0.94
CA ARG A 80 3.94 14.72 -0.38
C ARG A 80 2.95 14.33 -1.49
N PHE A 81 2.17 13.27 -1.30
CA PHE A 81 1.24 12.77 -2.30
C PHE A 81 -0.11 13.48 -2.21
N LYS A 82 -0.63 13.90 -3.37
CA LYS A 82 -1.97 14.48 -3.50
C LYS A 82 -2.63 13.92 -4.75
N HIS A 83 -3.45 12.90 -4.55
CA HIS A 83 -4.12 12.18 -5.63
C HIS A 83 -5.43 11.58 -5.14
N GLU A 84 -6.47 11.55 -5.98
CA GLU A 84 -7.80 11.08 -5.59
C GLU A 84 -7.82 9.59 -5.25
N ASN A 85 -7.01 8.78 -5.95
CA ASN A 85 -6.91 7.34 -5.70
C ASN A 85 -5.81 6.93 -4.69
N ILE A 86 -5.30 7.89 -3.90
CA ILE A 86 -4.36 7.63 -2.79
C ILE A 86 -4.97 8.19 -1.51
N ILE A 87 -4.77 7.50 -0.39
CA ILE A 87 -5.23 7.97 0.92
C ILE A 87 -4.50 9.27 1.33
N ASP A 88 -5.21 10.23 1.90
CA ASP A 88 -4.66 11.50 2.37
C ASP A 88 -4.28 11.44 3.86
N ILE A 89 -3.39 12.33 4.29
CA ILE A 89 -3.20 12.68 5.71
C ILE A 89 -3.83 14.06 5.93
N ARG A 90 -4.87 14.11 6.75
CA ARG A 90 -5.61 15.34 7.09
C ARG A 90 -5.08 16.02 8.34
N ASP A 91 -4.59 15.24 9.30
CA ASP A 91 -4.01 15.72 10.56
C ASP A 91 -3.07 14.65 11.14
N ILE A 92 -2.14 15.06 11.99
CA ILE A 92 -1.31 14.16 12.77
C ILE A 92 -1.25 14.63 14.23
N LEU A 93 -1.67 13.76 15.15
CA LEU A 93 -1.62 14.03 16.59
C LEU A 93 -0.52 13.21 17.24
N ARG A 94 0.12 13.83 18.24
CA ARG A 94 1.20 13.25 19.06
C ARG A 94 1.37 14.12 20.30
N ALA A 95 2.07 13.60 21.31
CA ALA A 95 2.48 14.38 22.48
C ALA A 95 3.33 15.60 22.06
N VAL A 96 3.26 16.71 22.81
CA VAL A 96 3.96 17.96 22.46
C VAL A 96 5.48 17.77 22.49
N ARG A 97 5.98 17.00 23.44
CA ARG A 97 7.41 16.72 23.64
C ARG A 97 7.77 15.30 23.22
N ILE A 98 8.97 15.12 22.68
CA ILE A 98 9.45 13.83 22.17
C ILE A 98 9.59 12.74 23.25
N ASP A 99 9.94 13.12 24.48
CA ASP A 99 10.06 12.23 25.64
C ASP A 99 8.70 11.65 26.06
N GLN A 100 7.61 12.38 25.80
CA GLN A 100 6.24 11.97 26.06
C GLN A 100 5.56 11.29 24.86
N MET A 101 6.18 11.33 23.68
CA MET A 101 5.61 10.76 22.47
C MET A 101 5.71 9.23 22.51
N ARG A 102 4.60 8.58 22.88
CA ARG A 102 4.43 7.12 22.87
C ARG A 102 3.66 6.64 21.64
N ASP A 103 2.70 7.45 21.21
CA ASP A 103 1.79 7.15 20.12
C ASP A 103 1.79 8.29 19.09
N VAL A 104 1.53 7.92 17.84
CA VAL A 104 1.21 8.85 16.73
C VAL A 104 -0.17 8.49 16.21
N TYR A 105 -1.02 9.49 16.02
CA TYR A 105 -2.37 9.31 15.47
C TYR A 105 -2.43 10.00 14.11
N ILE A 106 -2.62 9.23 13.04
CA ILE A 106 -2.75 9.74 11.68
C ILE A 106 -4.24 9.83 11.35
N VAL A 107 -4.71 11.03 11.03
CA VAL A 107 -6.10 11.29 10.65
C VAL A 107 -6.21 11.30 9.13
N GLN A 108 -7.17 10.54 8.59
CA GLN A 108 -7.34 10.31 7.15
C GLN A 108 -8.83 10.41 6.79
N CYS A 109 -9.15 10.46 5.49
CA CYS A 109 -10.54 10.27 5.08
C CYS A 109 -11.09 8.91 5.54
N LEU A 110 -12.36 8.90 5.95
CA LEU A 110 -13.05 7.67 6.31
C LEU A 110 -13.54 6.97 5.04
N MET A 111 -13.19 5.70 4.91
CA MET A 111 -13.68 4.80 3.85
C MET A 111 -14.50 3.67 4.49
N GLU A 112 -15.58 3.26 3.84
CA GLU A 112 -16.59 2.36 4.39
C GLU A 112 -16.12 0.90 4.41
N THR A 113 -15.36 0.48 3.41
CA THR A 113 -14.86 -0.89 3.29
C THR A 113 -13.52 -0.94 2.58
N ASP A 114 -13.02 -2.15 2.36
CA ASP A 114 -11.86 -2.45 1.55
C ASP A 114 -12.22 -3.54 0.53
N LEU A 115 -11.45 -3.64 -0.55
CA LEU A 115 -11.71 -4.60 -1.63
C LEU A 115 -11.67 -6.04 -1.10
N TYR A 116 -10.85 -6.34 -0.08
CA TYR A 116 -10.81 -7.67 0.54
C TYR A 116 -12.14 -8.07 1.18
N LYS A 117 -12.75 -7.18 1.99
CA LYS A 117 -14.08 -7.42 2.58
C LYS A 117 -15.17 -7.49 1.51
N LEU A 118 -15.08 -6.64 0.47
CA LEU A 118 -16.04 -6.66 -0.63
C LEU A 118 -16.02 -8.01 -1.36
N LEU A 119 -14.84 -8.52 -1.72
CA LEU A 119 -14.68 -9.79 -2.44
C LEU A 119 -15.10 -11.02 -1.64
N LYS A 120 -15.20 -10.94 -0.30
CA LYS A 120 -15.76 -12.03 0.52
C LYS A 120 -17.28 -12.16 0.42
N THR A 121 -17.98 -11.08 0.08
CA THR A 121 -19.45 -11.00 0.22
C THR A 121 -20.16 -10.69 -1.09
N GLN A 122 -19.48 -10.07 -2.05
CA GLN A 122 -20.07 -9.60 -3.29
C GLN A 122 -19.34 -10.16 -4.51
N ARG A 123 -20.09 -10.54 -5.54
CA ARG A 123 -19.54 -10.77 -6.88
C ARG A 123 -19.57 -9.46 -7.64
N LEU A 124 -18.45 -9.08 -8.24
CA LEU A 124 -18.33 -7.84 -8.98
C LEU A 124 -18.83 -8.03 -10.41
N SER A 125 -19.56 -7.04 -10.95
CA SER A 125 -19.83 -6.98 -12.38
C SER A 125 -18.57 -6.58 -13.15
N ASN A 126 -18.52 -6.86 -14.45
CA ASN A 126 -17.38 -6.44 -15.28
C ASN A 126 -17.12 -4.93 -15.20
N ASP A 127 -18.16 -4.11 -15.15
CA ASP A 127 -18.02 -2.64 -15.06
C ASP A 127 -17.36 -2.21 -13.75
N HIS A 128 -17.74 -2.82 -12.61
CA HIS A 128 -17.06 -2.58 -11.33
C HIS A 128 -15.60 -3.03 -11.37
N ILE A 129 -15.30 -4.20 -11.95
CA ILE A 129 -13.92 -4.69 -12.09
C ILE A 129 -13.09 -3.73 -12.92
N CYS A 130 -13.62 -3.29 -14.06
CA CYS A 130 -12.99 -2.32 -14.95
C CYS A 130 -12.74 -0.99 -14.24
N TYR A 131 -13.74 -0.47 -13.51
CA TYR A 131 -13.64 0.80 -12.80
C TYR A 131 -12.66 0.76 -11.63
N PHE A 132 -12.68 -0.30 -10.82
CA PHE A 132 -11.69 -0.48 -9.76
C PHE A 132 -10.28 -0.65 -10.32
N LEU A 133 -10.11 -1.44 -11.39
CA LEU A 133 -8.80 -1.61 -12.03
C LEU A 133 -8.24 -0.28 -12.57
N TYR A 134 -9.09 0.52 -13.22
CA TYR A 134 -8.72 1.86 -13.68
C TYR A 134 -8.24 2.74 -12.53
N GLN A 135 -8.99 2.84 -11.43
CA GLN A 135 -8.62 3.66 -10.28
C GLN A 135 -7.34 3.18 -9.59
N ILE A 136 -7.10 1.87 -9.51
CA ILE A 136 -5.85 1.29 -9.00
C ILE A 136 -4.68 1.73 -9.88
N LEU A 137 -4.79 1.59 -11.20
CA LEU A 137 -3.72 1.94 -12.13
C LEU A 137 -3.50 3.46 -12.20
N ARG A 138 -4.55 4.27 -12.13
CA ARG A 138 -4.45 5.75 -12.07
C ARG A 138 -3.67 6.19 -10.83
N GLY A 139 -4.01 5.65 -9.65
CA GLY A 139 -3.24 5.88 -8.43
C GLY A 139 -1.80 5.36 -8.55
N LEU A 140 -1.61 4.19 -9.14
CA LEU A 140 -0.28 3.60 -9.31
C LEU A 140 0.62 4.40 -10.28
N LYS A 141 0.05 4.99 -11.34
CA LYS A 141 0.75 5.90 -12.26
C LYS A 141 1.33 7.08 -11.49
N TYR A 142 0.52 7.71 -10.64
CA TYR A 142 1.00 8.79 -9.78
C TYR A 142 2.15 8.33 -8.87
N ILE A 143 2.00 7.20 -8.18
CA ILE A 143 3.04 6.62 -7.30
C ILE A 143 4.34 6.35 -8.08
N HIS A 144 4.25 5.72 -9.25
CA HIS A 144 5.39 5.35 -10.09
C HIS A 144 6.06 6.57 -10.73
N SER A 145 5.30 7.60 -11.09
CA SER A 145 5.84 8.87 -11.60
C SER A 145 6.65 9.61 -10.54
N ALA A 146 6.29 9.45 -9.26
CA ALA A 146 7.09 9.92 -8.13
C ALA A 146 8.33 9.04 -7.86
N ASN A 147 8.64 8.07 -8.72
CA ASN A 147 9.71 7.09 -8.50
C ASN A 147 9.56 6.29 -7.18
N VAL A 148 8.33 6.03 -6.74
CA VAL A 148 8.02 5.22 -5.56
C VAL A 148 7.46 3.86 -6.00
N LEU A 149 7.80 2.81 -5.25
CA LEU A 149 7.22 1.48 -5.33
C LEU A 149 6.36 1.24 -4.09
N HIS A 150 5.14 0.73 -4.25
CA HIS A 150 4.27 0.43 -3.11
C HIS A 150 4.69 -0.84 -2.38
N ARG A 151 5.01 -1.91 -3.13
CA ARG A 151 5.57 -3.20 -2.65
C ARG A 151 4.66 -4.07 -1.77
N ASP A 152 3.41 -3.67 -1.55
CA ASP A 152 2.42 -4.42 -0.75
C ASP A 152 0.99 -4.15 -1.21
N LEU A 153 0.79 -4.02 -2.53
CA LEU A 153 -0.55 -3.93 -3.10
C LEU A 153 -1.28 -5.26 -2.93
N LYS A 154 -2.46 -5.18 -2.32
CA LYS A 154 -3.37 -6.30 -2.06
C LYS A 154 -4.77 -5.75 -1.76
N PRO A 155 -5.84 -6.56 -1.88
CA PRO A 155 -7.22 -6.08 -1.71
C PRO A 155 -7.51 -5.38 -0.37
N SER A 156 -6.83 -5.72 0.72
CA SER A 156 -7.02 -5.05 2.02
C SER A 156 -6.41 -3.65 2.09
N ASN A 157 -5.52 -3.31 1.14
CA ASN A 157 -4.86 -2.01 1.03
C ASN A 157 -5.52 -1.11 -0.04
N LEU A 158 -6.71 -1.51 -0.52
CA LEU A 158 -7.54 -0.79 -1.48
C LEU A 158 -8.87 -0.47 -0.81
N LEU A 159 -8.96 0.74 -0.27
CA LEU A 159 -10.13 1.22 0.45
C LEU A 159 -11.21 1.68 -0.54
N LEU A 160 -12.47 1.46 -0.18
CA LEU A 160 -13.64 1.75 -1.01
C LEU A 160 -14.70 2.48 -0.19
N ASN A 161 -15.37 3.44 -0.84
CA ASN A 161 -16.56 4.09 -0.29
C ASN A 161 -17.86 3.60 -0.96
N THR A 162 -18.99 4.13 -0.51
CA THR A 162 -20.32 3.78 -1.04
C THR A 162 -20.55 4.17 -2.50
N THR A 163 -19.79 5.11 -3.03
CA THR A 163 -19.82 5.55 -4.44
C THR A 163 -18.80 4.82 -5.32
N CYS A 164 -18.12 3.80 -4.79
CA CYS A 164 -17.08 3.02 -5.48
C CYS A 164 -15.80 3.81 -5.80
N ASP A 165 -15.54 4.92 -5.11
CA ASP A 165 -14.24 5.58 -5.15
C ASP A 165 -13.22 4.72 -4.39
N LEU A 166 -12.07 4.53 -5.01
CA LEU A 166 -11.00 3.68 -4.52
C LEU A 166 -9.79 4.52 -4.10
N LYS A 167 -9.23 4.21 -2.91
CA LYS A 167 -7.98 4.79 -2.41
C LYS A 167 -6.97 3.72 -2.00
N ILE A 168 -5.76 3.83 -2.53
CA ILE A 168 -4.61 3.02 -2.12
C ILE A 168 -4.10 3.50 -0.76
N CYS A 169 -3.83 2.58 0.17
CA CYS A 169 -3.32 2.88 1.51
C CYS A 169 -2.17 1.96 1.95
N ASP A 170 -1.56 2.27 3.10
CA ASP A 170 -0.44 1.52 3.74
C ASP A 170 0.87 1.55 2.95
N PHE A 171 1.55 2.70 3.02
CA PHE A 171 2.85 2.94 2.38
C PHE A 171 4.05 2.55 3.28
N GLY A 172 3.82 1.79 4.36
CA GLY A 172 4.89 1.44 5.31
C GLY A 172 6.03 0.61 4.67
N LEU A 173 5.72 -0.20 3.66
CA LEU A 173 6.69 -1.00 2.92
C LEU A 173 7.24 -0.33 1.66
N ALA A 174 6.74 0.86 1.32
CA ALA A 174 7.14 1.56 0.12
C ALA A 174 8.64 1.93 0.13
N ARG A 175 9.20 2.08 -1.06
CA ARG A 175 10.59 2.50 -1.29
C ARG A 175 10.69 3.36 -2.53
N VAL A 176 11.73 4.19 -2.60
CA VAL A 176 12.12 4.81 -3.87
C VAL A 176 12.62 3.70 -4.79
N ALA A 177 12.24 3.74 -6.06
CA ALA A 177 12.78 2.81 -7.04
C ALA A 177 14.24 3.19 -7.32
N ASP A 178 15.15 2.32 -6.91
CA ASP A 178 16.58 2.46 -7.20
C ASP A 178 17.05 1.23 -7.99
N PRO A 179 17.21 1.36 -9.31
CA PRO A 179 17.74 0.28 -10.15
C PRO A 179 19.24 0.02 -9.92
N ASP A 180 19.97 1.02 -9.40
CA ASP A 180 21.44 1.04 -9.36
C ASP A 180 21.99 0.73 -7.95
N HIS A 181 21.28 1.14 -6.90
CA HIS A 181 21.66 0.87 -5.51
C HIS A 181 20.67 -0.08 -4.84
N ASP A 182 21.19 -1.28 -4.63
CA ASP A 182 20.58 -2.41 -3.96
C ASP A 182 20.31 -2.05 -2.50
N HIS A 183 19.03 -2.03 -2.09
CA HIS A 183 18.70 -2.21 -0.67
C HIS A 183 19.02 -3.68 -0.31
N THR A 184 20.32 -3.95 -0.13
CA THR A 184 20.95 -5.23 0.23
C THR A 184 20.46 -5.82 1.55
N GLY A 185 19.51 -5.15 2.22
CA GLY A 185 18.79 -5.66 3.36
C GLY A 185 18.16 -6.99 3.00
N PHE A 186 18.89 -8.07 3.33
CA PHE A 186 18.42 -9.43 3.42
C PHE A 186 16.97 -9.37 3.89
N LEU A 187 16.03 -9.70 3.00
CA LEU A 187 14.59 -9.61 3.23
C LEU A 187 14.28 -10.43 4.48
N THR A 188 14.36 -9.79 5.64
CA THR A 188 14.22 -10.41 6.95
C THR A 188 12.84 -11.07 6.92
N GLU A 189 12.83 -12.39 7.12
CA GLU A 189 11.68 -13.30 6.97
C GLU A 189 10.33 -12.58 7.05
N TYR A 190 9.75 -12.28 5.88
CA TYR A 190 8.59 -11.41 5.84
C TYR A 190 7.33 -12.10 6.43
N VAL A 191 6.75 -11.47 7.44
CA VAL A 191 5.52 -11.81 8.17
C VAL A 191 4.24 -11.34 7.43
N ALA A 192 4.25 -11.30 6.09
CA ALA A 192 3.14 -10.74 5.30
C ALA A 192 2.59 -11.74 4.27
N THR A 193 1.36 -11.48 3.81
CA THR A 193 0.67 -12.25 2.76
C THR A 193 1.52 -12.29 1.49
N ARG A 194 1.91 -13.50 1.05
CA ARG A 194 2.82 -13.71 -0.10
C ARG A 194 2.11 -13.75 -1.44
N TRP A 195 0.78 -13.83 -1.44
CA TRP A 195 -0.04 -14.17 -2.60
C TRP A 195 0.08 -13.20 -3.78
N TYR A 196 0.47 -11.95 -3.50
CA TYR A 196 0.59 -10.87 -4.50
C TYR A 196 2.05 -10.59 -4.89
N ARG A 197 3.01 -11.43 -4.47
CA ARG A 197 4.43 -11.23 -4.78
C ARG A 197 4.78 -11.79 -6.15
N ALA A 198 5.57 -11.01 -6.88
CA ALA A 198 6.07 -11.36 -8.20
C ALA A 198 7.12 -12.48 -8.15
N PRO A 199 7.22 -13.34 -9.18
CA PRO A 199 8.13 -14.48 -9.19
C PRO A 199 9.58 -14.09 -8.98
N GLU A 200 10.02 -12.94 -9.50
CA GLU A 200 11.38 -12.43 -9.34
C GLU A 200 11.74 -12.10 -7.87
N ILE A 201 10.75 -11.73 -7.04
CA ILE A 201 10.93 -11.57 -5.59
C ILE A 201 11.24 -12.93 -4.94
N MET A 202 10.68 -14.01 -5.50
CA MET A 202 10.94 -15.38 -5.06
C MET A 202 12.15 -16.04 -5.72
N LEU A 203 12.89 -15.33 -6.56
CA LEU A 203 14.09 -15.85 -7.20
C LEU A 203 15.33 -15.03 -6.81
N ASN A 204 15.19 -14.18 -5.78
CA ASN A 204 16.19 -13.23 -5.30
C ASN A 204 16.74 -12.35 -6.43
N SER A 205 15.85 -11.90 -7.34
CA SER A 205 16.22 -10.83 -8.26
C SER A 205 16.47 -9.57 -7.44
N LYS A 206 17.68 -9.03 -7.56
CA LYS A 206 18.17 -7.86 -6.84
C LYS A 206 17.61 -6.53 -7.39
N GLY A 207 16.71 -6.60 -8.39
CA GLY A 207 16.09 -5.44 -9.03
C GLY A 207 14.62 -5.29 -8.65
N TYR A 208 14.33 -4.55 -7.57
CA TYR A 208 12.97 -4.10 -7.31
C TYR A 208 12.64 -2.98 -8.30
N THR A 209 11.85 -3.30 -9.31
CA THR A 209 11.38 -2.31 -10.28
C THR A 209 9.88 -2.07 -10.12
N LYS A 210 9.37 -1.08 -10.86
CA LYS A 210 7.94 -0.80 -10.99
C LYS A 210 7.10 -2.02 -11.39
N SER A 211 7.71 -3.01 -12.06
CA SER A 211 7.05 -4.25 -12.50
C SER A 211 6.44 -5.06 -11.35
N ILE A 212 6.97 -4.97 -10.13
CA ILE A 212 6.50 -5.79 -9.01
C ILE A 212 5.10 -5.38 -8.56
N ASP A 213 4.80 -4.07 -8.61
CA ASP A 213 3.48 -3.56 -8.28
C ASP A 213 2.47 -3.95 -9.36
N ILE A 214 2.87 -3.95 -10.64
CA ILE A 214 2.03 -4.42 -11.76
C ILE A 214 1.65 -5.89 -11.60
N TRP A 215 2.59 -6.73 -11.15
CA TRP A 215 2.28 -8.12 -10.84
C TRP A 215 1.21 -8.22 -9.74
N SER A 216 1.36 -7.47 -8.65
CA SER A 216 0.37 -7.42 -7.57
C SER A 216 -1.00 -6.98 -8.08
N VAL A 217 -1.07 -5.98 -8.97
CA VAL A 217 -2.32 -5.55 -9.62
C VAL A 217 -2.91 -6.66 -10.49
N GLY A 218 -2.10 -7.41 -11.24
CA GLY A 218 -2.55 -8.59 -11.99
C GLY A 218 -3.17 -9.67 -11.07
N CYS A 219 -2.55 -9.92 -9.90
CA CYS A 219 -3.13 -10.82 -8.90
C CYS A 219 -4.46 -10.29 -8.34
N ILE A 220 -4.59 -8.98 -8.12
CA ILE A 220 -5.83 -8.34 -7.68
C ILE A 220 -6.92 -8.46 -8.76
N LEU A 221 -6.59 -8.21 -10.04
CA LEU A 221 -7.52 -8.39 -11.16
C LEU A 221 -8.04 -9.82 -11.24
N ALA A 222 -7.14 -10.80 -11.17
CA ALA A 222 -7.48 -12.21 -11.11
C ALA A 222 -8.40 -12.57 -9.93
N GLU A 223 -8.19 -11.93 -8.77
CA GLU A 223 -9.02 -12.12 -7.59
C GLU A 223 -10.40 -11.45 -7.72
N MET A 224 -10.47 -10.26 -8.34
CA MET A 224 -11.74 -9.61 -8.67
C MET A 224 -12.60 -10.44 -9.63
N LEU A 225 -11.97 -11.14 -10.58
CA LEU A 225 -12.66 -12.00 -11.55
C LEU A 225 -13.24 -13.30 -10.95
N ALA A 226 -12.73 -13.78 -9.81
CA ALA A 226 -13.14 -15.08 -9.25
C ALA A 226 -13.42 -15.11 -7.74
N ASN A 227 -13.34 -13.96 -7.05
CA ASN A 227 -13.49 -13.84 -5.59
C ASN A 227 -12.55 -14.76 -4.79
N ARG A 228 -11.40 -15.14 -5.37
CA ARG A 228 -10.41 -16.01 -4.73
C ARG A 228 -9.00 -15.68 -5.20
N PRO A 229 -7.99 -15.73 -4.32
CA PRO A 229 -6.61 -15.45 -4.69
C PRO A 229 -6.12 -16.47 -5.73
N ILE A 230 -5.45 -15.98 -6.77
CA ILE A 230 -4.93 -16.82 -7.86
C ILE A 230 -3.72 -17.67 -7.42
N PHE A 231 -2.85 -17.13 -6.56
CA PHE A 231 -1.62 -17.80 -6.09
C PHE A 231 -1.55 -17.88 -4.55
N PRO A 232 -2.33 -18.75 -3.90
CA PRO A 232 -2.42 -18.82 -2.44
C PRO A 232 -1.30 -19.68 -1.80
N GLY A 233 -0.02 -19.36 -2.09
CA GLY A 233 1.11 -20.13 -1.58
C GLY A 233 1.29 -20.03 -0.05
N LYS A 234 1.61 -21.16 0.58
CA LYS A 234 1.80 -21.29 2.04
C LYS A 234 3.20 -20.87 2.51
N HIS A 235 4.19 -21.02 1.65
CA HIS A 235 5.57 -20.63 1.87
C HIS A 235 6.23 -20.22 0.55
N TYR A 236 7.49 -19.77 0.61
CA TYR A 236 8.20 -19.18 -0.53
C TYR A 236 8.19 -20.07 -1.79
N LEU A 237 8.58 -21.33 -1.63
CA LEU A 237 8.62 -22.30 -2.73
C LEU A 237 7.22 -22.64 -3.26
N ASP A 238 6.24 -22.73 -2.37
CA ASP A 238 4.86 -23.04 -2.73
C ASP A 238 4.23 -21.90 -3.54
N GLN A 239 4.52 -20.65 -3.19
CA GLN A 239 4.12 -19.47 -3.97
C GLN A 239 4.62 -19.57 -5.42
N LEU A 240 5.88 -19.92 -5.61
CA LEU A 240 6.47 -20.11 -6.95
C LEU A 240 5.81 -21.27 -7.69
N ASN A 241 5.55 -22.39 -7.01
CA ASN A 241 4.86 -23.53 -7.59
C ASN A 241 3.44 -23.21 -8.05
N HIS A 242 2.70 -22.40 -7.30
CA HIS A 242 1.37 -21.91 -7.68
C HIS A 242 1.44 -21.05 -8.96
N ILE A 243 2.42 -20.15 -9.05
CA ILE A 243 2.64 -19.32 -10.24
C ILE A 243 2.92 -20.19 -11.47
N LEU A 244 3.91 -21.09 -11.38
CA LEU A 244 4.30 -21.97 -12.48
C LEU A 244 3.19 -22.98 -12.82
N GLY A 245 2.31 -23.30 -11.87
CA GLY A 245 1.13 -24.14 -12.11
C GLY A 245 0.10 -23.50 -13.04
N VAL A 246 0.10 -22.17 -13.17
CA VAL A 246 -0.78 -21.43 -14.07
C VAL A 246 -0.02 -20.94 -15.30
N LEU A 247 1.13 -20.28 -15.12
CA LEU A 247 1.91 -19.71 -16.22
C LEU A 247 2.67 -20.76 -17.03
N GLY A 248 2.86 -21.96 -16.47
CA GLY A 248 3.71 -22.99 -17.06
C GLY A 248 5.19 -22.79 -16.75
N SER A 249 6.03 -23.66 -17.33
CA SER A 249 7.48 -23.55 -17.26
C SER A 249 7.96 -22.28 -17.99
N PRO A 250 8.88 -21.48 -17.42
CA PRO A 250 9.42 -20.30 -18.10
C PRO A 250 10.16 -20.69 -19.38
N SER A 251 10.15 -19.79 -20.37
CA SER A 251 10.93 -19.98 -21.59
C SER A 251 12.43 -19.92 -21.29
N GLN A 252 13.27 -20.44 -22.20
CA GLN A 252 14.72 -20.35 -22.04
C GLN A 252 15.18 -18.89 -21.91
N GLU A 253 14.61 -17.99 -22.72
CA GLU A 253 14.88 -16.55 -22.67
C GLU A 253 14.56 -15.96 -21.28
N ASP A 254 13.43 -16.34 -20.69
CA ASP A 254 13.04 -15.85 -19.36
C ASP A 254 13.91 -16.42 -18.24
N LEU A 255 14.40 -17.66 -18.39
CA LEU A 255 15.37 -18.27 -17.47
C LEU A 255 16.73 -17.55 -17.53
N ASP A 256 17.15 -17.13 -18.72
CA ASP A 256 18.43 -16.44 -18.92
C ASP A 256 18.47 -15.06 -18.24
N CYS A 257 17.30 -14.41 -18.07
CA CYS A 257 17.17 -13.18 -17.29
C CYS A 257 17.36 -13.38 -15.77
N ILE A 258 17.28 -14.61 -15.25
CA ILE A 258 17.42 -14.88 -13.82
C ILE A 258 18.89 -14.93 -13.45
N ILE A 259 19.41 -13.86 -12.84
CA ILE A 259 20.83 -13.73 -12.46
C ILE A 259 21.26 -14.78 -11.42
N ASN A 260 20.35 -15.19 -10.52
CA ASN A 260 20.65 -16.15 -9.48
C ASN A 260 20.73 -17.59 -10.04
N GLU A 261 21.95 -18.11 -10.16
CA GLU A 261 22.22 -19.46 -10.68
C GLU A 261 21.47 -20.56 -9.93
N LYS A 262 21.40 -20.50 -8.58
CA LYS A 262 20.67 -21.51 -7.79
C LYS A 262 19.17 -21.50 -8.11
N ALA A 263 18.59 -20.31 -8.26
CA ALA A 263 17.19 -20.15 -8.61
C ALA A 263 16.91 -20.65 -10.04
N ARG A 264 17.81 -20.35 -10.98
CA ARG A 264 17.75 -20.83 -12.36
C ARG A 264 17.84 -22.35 -12.44
N SER A 265 18.84 -22.96 -11.79
CA SER A 265 19.00 -24.43 -11.76
C SER A 265 17.80 -25.12 -11.10
N TYR A 266 17.25 -24.55 -10.03
CA TYR A 266 16.03 -25.06 -9.41
C TYR A 266 14.86 -25.09 -10.41
N LEU A 267 14.60 -23.99 -11.12
CA LEU A 267 13.53 -23.95 -12.12
C LEU A 267 13.75 -24.95 -13.27
N GLN A 268 14.99 -25.11 -13.73
CA GLN A 268 15.35 -26.07 -14.77
C GLN A 268 15.16 -27.53 -14.33
N SER A 269 15.30 -27.83 -13.04
CA SER A 269 15.08 -29.16 -12.47
C SER A 269 13.60 -29.56 -12.37
N LEU A 270 12.68 -28.60 -12.46
CA LEU A 270 11.25 -28.87 -12.32
C LEU A 270 10.71 -29.56 -13.58
N PRO A 271 9.74 -30.48 -13.45
CA PRO A 271 9.06 -31.04 -14.61
C PRO A 271 8.39 -29.96 -15.45
N TYR A 272 8.38 -30.15 -16.78
CA TYR A 272 7.69 -29.24 -17.70
C TYR A 272 6.19 -29.11 -17.36
N LYS A 273 5.69 -27.88 -17.35
CA LYS A 273 4.27 -27.56 -17.16
C LYS A 273 3.77 -26.69 -18.32
N PRO A 274 2.68 -27.06 -19.00
CA PRO A 274 2.07 -26.18 -19.99
C PRO A 274 1.35 -25.00 -19.29
N LYS A 275 1.29 -23.85 -19.97
CA LYS A 275 0.48 -22.71 -19.53
C LYS A 275 -1.00 -23.10 -19.51
N VAL A 276 -1.70 -22.73 -18.43
CA VAL A 276 -3.15 -22.87 -18.33
C VAL A 276 -3.81 -21.67 -19.02
N PRO A 277 -4.67 -21.87 -20.03
CA PRO A 277 -5.35 -20.75 -20.68
C PRO A 277 -6.24 -19.98 -19.71
N TRP A 278 -6.17 -18.65 -19.72
CA TRP A 278 -6.96 -17.80 -18.82
C TRP A 278 -8.47 -18.02 -18.92
N VAL A 279 -8.99 -18.25 -20.13
CA VAL A 279 -10.40 -18.58 -20.37
C VAL A 279 -10.85 -19.85 -19.64
N LYS A 280 -9.94 -20.78 -19.35
CA LYS A 280 -10.25 -21.98 -18.57
C LYS A 280 -10.40 -21.68 -17.08
N LEU A 281 -9.67 -20.68 -16.57
CA LEU A 281 -9.76 -20.24 -15.18
C LEU A 281 -10.92 -19.27 -14.97
N TYR A 282 -11.22 -18.45 -15.98
CA TYR A 282 -12.19 -17.36 -15.93
C TYR A 282 -13.11 -17.38 -17.16
N PRO A 283 -13.98 -18.39 -17.31
CA PRO A 283 -14.77 -18.61 -18.53
C PRO A 283 -15.80 -17.51 -18.83
N ASN A 284 -16.19 -16.73 -17.82
CA ASN A 284 -17.19 -15.66 -17.94
C ASN A 284 -16.56 -14.26 -17.97
N ALA A 285 -15.23 -14.16 -17.98
CA ALA A 285 -14.54 -12.87 -17.98
C ALA A 285 -14.52 -12.24 -19.37
N ASP A 286 -14.50 -10.92 -19.42
CA ASP A 286 -14.29 -10.18 -20.66
C ASP A 286 -12.94 -10.57 -21.32
N PRO A 287 -12.90 -10.93 -22.61
CA PRO A 287 -11.66 -11.27 -23.30
C PRO A 287 -10.58 -10.19 -23.20
N LYS A 288 -10.94 -8.90 -23.22
CA LYS A 288 -10.01 -7.77 -23.07
C LYS A 288 -9.42 -7.74 -21.65
N ALA A 289 -10.20 -8.12 -20.63
CA ALA A 289 -9.70 -8.23 -19.25
C ALA A 289 -8.66 -9.35 -19.13
N LEU A 290 -8.91 -10.50 -19.77
CA LEU A 290 -7.98 -11.63 -19.77
C LEU A 290 -6.68 -11.33 -20.53
N ASP A 291 -6.77 -10.57 -21.61
CA ASP A 291 -5.62 -10.09 -22.37
C ASP A 291 -4.75 -9.12 -21.52
N LEU A 292 -5.37 -8.16 -20.81
CA LEU A 292 -4.64 -7.30 -19.87
C LEU A 292 -4.03 -8.10 -18.71
N LEU A 293 -4.78 -9.07 -18.18
CA LEU A 293 -4.31 -9.96 -17.12
C LEU A 293 -3.05 -10.75 -17.53
N ASP A 294 -3.00 -11.24 -18.77
CA ASP A 294 -1.83 -11.95 -19.31
C ASP A 294 -0.59 -11.04 -19.35
N LYS A 295 -0.76 -9.80 -19.81
CA LYS A 295 0.30 -8.80 -19.87
C LYS A 295 0.81 -8.38 -18.48
N MET A 296 -0.08 -8.32 -17.48
CA MET A 296 0.29 -8.03 -16.08
C MET A 296 0.97 -9.22 -15.40
N LEU A 297 0.47 -10.44 -15.62
CA LEU A 297 1.02 -11.68 -15.06
C LEU A 297 2.05 -12.34 -15.98
N THR A 298 2.86 -11.53 -16.65
CA THR A 298 4.02 -11.98 -17.40
C THR A 298 5.17 -12.31 -16.45
N PHE A 299 5.72 -13.52 -16.58
CA PHE A 299 6.76 -14.05 -15.70
C PHE A 299 8.01 -13.15 -15.70
N ASN A 300 8.52 -12.83 -16.89
CA ASN A 300 9.69 -11.98 -17.04
C ASN A 300 9.34 -10.51 -16.75
N PRO A 301 9.93 -9.88 -15.71
CA PRO A 301 9.59 -8.52 -15.33
C PRO A 301 9.89 -7.48 -16.42
N HIS A 302 10.85 -7.75 -17.31
CA HIS A 302 11.22 -6.83 -18.39
C HIS A 302 10.21 -6.82 -19.55
N LYS A 303 9.40 -7.88 -19.66
CA LYS A 303 8.32 -8.01 -20.66
C LYS A 303 6.94 -7.65 -20.10
N ARG A 304 6.87 -7.41 -18.79
CA ARG A 304 5.62 -7.09 -18.08
C ARG A 304 5.18 -5.67 -18.43
N ILE A 305 3.88 -5.50 -18.69
CA ILE A 305 3.31 -4.21 -19.10
C ILE A 305 3.62 -3.09 -18.09
N GLY A 306 3.91 -1.89 -18.57
CA GLY A 306 4.03 -0.70 -17.74
C GLY A 306 2.66 -0.17 -17.27
N VAL A 307 2.65 0.70 -16.25
CA VAL A 307 1.40 1.26 -15.72
C VAL A 307 0.66 2.13 -16.77
N GLU A 308 1.41 2.89 -17.57
CA GLU A 308 0.84 3.75 -18.61
C GLU A 308 0.26 2.94 -19.78
N ASP A 309 0.98 1.90 -20.21
CA ASP A 309 0.50 0.97 -21.24
C ASP A 309 -0.73 0.19 -20.75
N ALA A 310 -0.79 -0.14 -19.45
CA ALA A 310 -1.95 -0.79 -18.85
C ALA A 310 -3.18 0.12 -18.83
N LEU A 311 -3.01 1.41 -18.53
CA LEU A 311 -4.08 2.42 -18.61
C LEU A 311 -4.58 2.60 -20.04
N ALA A 312 -3.68 2.60 -21.03
CA ALA A 312 -4.02 2.70 -22.44
C ALA A 312 -4.62 1.41 -23.05
N HIS A 313 -4.75 0.34 -22.26
CA HIS A 313 -5.23 -0.94 -22.77
C HIS A 313 -6.71 -0.88 -23.17
N PRO A 314 -7.16 -1.56 -24.24
CA PRO A 314 -8.56 -1.55 -24.71
C PRO A 314 -9.61 -1.97 -23.68
N TYR A 315 -9.22 -2.64 -22.58
CA TYR A 315 -10.15 -2.98 -21.50
C TYR A 315 -10.60 -1.75 -20.70
N LEU A 316 -9.75 -0.72 -20.63
CA LEU A 316 -9.97 0.51 -19.87
C LEU A 316 -10.34 1.70 -20.76
N GLU A 317 -10.62 1.45 -22.05
CA GLU A 317 -10.86 2.49 -23.07
C GLU A 317 -11.94 3.51 -22.69
N GLN A 318 -12.94 3.09 -21.89
CA GLN A 318 -14.04 3.95 -21.43
C GLN A 318 -13.62 4.98 -20.36
N TYR A 319 -12.51 4.74 -19.65
CA TYR A 319 -12.02 5.59 -18.55
C TYR A 319 -10.68 6.24 -18.84
N TYR A 320 -9.92 5.71 -19.80
CA TYR A 320 -8.59 6.21 -20.14
C TYR A 320 -8.66 7.66 -20.63
N ASP A 321 -8.06 8.56 -19.85
CA ASP A 321 -7.92 9.97 -20.17
C ASP A 321 -6.59 10.48 -19.59
N PRO A 322 -5.52 10.54 -20.41
CA PRO A 322 -4.22 11.02 -19.97
C PRO A 322 -4.23 12.41 -19.33
N ALA A 323 -5.18 13.28 -19.71
CA ALA A 323 -5.29 14.62 -19.17
C ALA A 323 -5.85 14.64 -17.74
N ASP A 324 -6.68 13.65 -17.39
CA ASP A 324 -7.21 13.43 -16.04
C ASP A 324 -6.43 12.33 -15.29
N GLU A 325 -5.24 11.96 -15.73
CA GLU A 325 -4.38 10.98 -15.06
C GLU A 325 -3.06 11.64 -14.61
N PRO A 326 -3.09 12.44 -13.54
CA PRO A 326 -1.96 13.27 -13.14
C PRO A 326 -0.76 12.45 -12.68
N ILE A 327 0.41 13.05 -12.82
CA ILE A 327 1.69 12.57 -12.30
C ILE A 327 2.16 13.43 -11.13
N ALA A 328 3.08 12.92 -10.32
CA ALA A 328 3.72 13.71 -9.29
C ALA A 328 4.63 14.78 -9.91
N GLU A 329 4.61 15.98 -9.33
CA GLU A 329 5.41 17.13 -9.81
C GLU A 329 6.91 16.85 -9.83
N THR A 330 7.40 16.12 -8.84
CA THR A 330 8.81 15.80 -8.65
C THR A 330 8.97 14.38 -8.16
N PRO A 331 9.98 13.63 -8.63
CA PRO A 331 10.36 12.36 -8.04
C PRO A 331 10.60 12.49 -6.54
N PHE A 332 10.15 11.49 -5.78
CA PHE A 332 10.39 11.37 -4.36
C PHE A 332 11.84 10.93 -4.11
N ARG A 333 12.48 11.55 -3.11
CA ARG A 333 13.83 11.21 -2.67
C ARG A 333 13.84 11.13 -1.15
N PHE A 334 14.57 10.17 -0.60
CA PHE A 334 14.93 10.20 0.81
C PHE A 334 16.30 10.88 0.91
N ASP A 335 16.38 11.96 1.70
CA ASP A 335 17.65 12.66 1.95
C ASP A 335 18.64 11.80 2.76
N THR A 336 18.15 10.75 3.42
CA THR A 336 18.95 9.87 4.28
C THR A 336 18.43 8.45 4.16
N GLU A 337 19.34 7.49 4.03
CA GLU A 337 19.00 6.06 4.05
C GLU A 337 18.41 5.69 5.41
N LEU A 338 17.21 5.11 5.41
CA LEU A 338 16.46 4.84 6.64
C LEU A 338 16.77 3.45 7.22
N ASP A 339 17.29 2.53 6.39
CA ASP A 339 17.41 1.12 6.73
C ASP A 339 18.40 0.85 7.89
N ASP A 340 19.43 1.69 8.06
CA ASP A 340 20.46 1.52 9.10
C ASP A 340 20.30 2.44 10.31
N LEU A 341 19.29 3.33 10.32
CA LEU A 341 19.12 4.30 11.40
C LEU A 341 18.61 3.65 12.70
N PRO A 342 19.21 3.96 13.87
CA PRO A 342 18.70 3.55 15.17
C PRO A 342 17.28 4.04 15.44
N LYS A 343 16.53 3.29 16.29
CA LYS A 343 15.14 3.62 16.63
C LYS A 343 14.96 5.03 17.22
N ASP A 344 15.94 5.52 17.98
CA ASP A 344 15.87 6.83 18.64
C ASP A 344 16.02 7.97 17.62
N ASP A 345 16.86 7.79 16.60
CA ASP A 345 17.01 8.75 15.50
C ASP A 345 15.76 8.75 14.63
N LEU A 346 15.21 7.57 14.33
CA LEU A 346 13.93 7.47 13.63
C LEU A 346 12.78 8.13 14.41
N LYS A 347 12.76 8.01 15.75
CA LYS A 347 11.79 8.70 16.61
C LYS A 347 11.92 10.22 16.51
N ARG A 348 13.15 10.75 16.46
CA ARG A 348 13.40 12.19 16.23
C ARG A 348 12.91 12.63 14.86
N LEU A 349 13.22 11.88 13.81
CA LEU A 349 12.76 12.19 12.45
C LEU A 349 11.23 12.16 12.34
N ILE A 350 10.54 11.21 12.98
CA ILE A 350 9.07 11.20 13.05
C ILE A 350 8.56 12.45 13.78
N PHE A 351 9.17 12.82 14.91
CA PHE A 351 8.78 14.01 15.66
C PHE A 351 8.93 15.29 14.82
N GLU A 352 10.04 15.42 14.09
CA GLU A 352 10.33 16.54 13.18
C GLU A 352 9.35 16.60 12.01
N GLU A 353 9.11 15.47 11.31
CA GLU A 353 8.21 15.42 10.16
C GLU A 353 6.76 15.80 10.56
N THR A 354 6.29 15.29 11.70
CA THR A 354 4.95 15.65 12.22
C THR A 354 4.85 17.11 12.66
N TYR A 355 5.96 17.71 13.10
CA TYR A 355 6.02 19.14 13.41
C TYR A 355 5.98 20.00 12.13
N LEU A 356 6.78 19.64 11.12
CA LEU A 356 6.81 20.31 9.82
C LEU A 356 5.44 20.24 9.11
N PHE A 357 4.78 19.08 9.18
CA PHE A 357 3.42 18.91 8.67
C PHE A 357 2.46 19.95 9.30
N LYS A 358 2.46 20.08 10.63
CA LYS A 358 1.62 21.09 11.31
C LYS A 358 1.97 22.51 10.90
N GLN A 359 3.24 22.85 10.77
CA GLN A 359 3.65 24.18 10.34
C GLN A 359 3.14 24.53 8.93
N ARG A 360 3.25 23.60 7.98
CA ARG A 360 2.74 23.81 6.60
C ARG A 360 1.23 24.03 6.59
N HIS A 361 0.47 23.25 7.39
CA HIS A 361 -0.98 23.37 7.45
C HIS A 361 -1.51 24.54 8.30
N HIS A 362 -0.72 25.07 9.25
CA HIS A 362 -1.08 26.29 10.00
C HIS A 362 -0.83 27.59 9.23
N ILE A 363 -0.07 27.56 8.13
CA ILE A 363 0.16 28.72 7.26
C ILE A 363 -0.98 28.87 6.22
N GLU A 364 -1.76 27.82 5.95
CA GLU A 364 -2.94 27.87 5.06
C GLU A 364 -4.32 28.04 5.75
N PRO A 365 -4.54 29.03 6.63
CA PRO A 365 -5.90 29.44 6.95
C PRO A 365 -6.11 30.95 6.80
N ASN A 366 -5.73 31.55 5.66
CA ASN A 366 -6.17 32.88 5.21
C ASN A 366 -5.69 33.16 3.78
N GLY A 367 -6.46 32.81 2.73
CA GLY A 367 -6.05 33.20 1.38
C GLY A 367 -6.74 32.58 0.17
N ALA A 368 -8.02 32.18 0.26
CA ALA A 368 -8.81 31.88 -0.93
C ALA A 368 -10.22 32.45 -0.75
N ASN A 369 -10.30 33.77 -0.60
CA ASN A 369 -11.53 34.54 -0.83
C ASN A 369 -11.15 35.99 -1.11
N SER A 370 -10.80 36.26 -2.36
CA SER A 370 -11.11 37.49 -3.09
C SER A 370 -10.38 37.48 -4.42
N LYS A 371 -11.14 37.27 -5.49
CA LYS A 371 -11.22 38.25 -6.58
C LYS A 371 -12.46 37.92 -7.41
N SER A 372 -13.39 38.87 -7.30
CA SER A 372 -14.43 39.22 -8.26
C SER A 372 -13.94 39.25 -9.68
#